data_AF-A0A1B6M8E9-F1
#
_entry.id   AF-A0A1B6M8E9-F1
#
_cell.length_a   1.000
_cell.length_b   1.000
_cell.length_c   1.000
_cell.angle_alpha   90.00
_cell.angle_beta   90.00
_cell.angle_gamma   90.00
#
_symmetry.space_group_name_H-M   'P 1'
#
loop_
_entity.id
_entity.type
_entity.pdbx_description
1 polymer ?
#
loop_
_entity_poly.entity_id
_entity_poly.type
_entity_poly.pdbx_seq_one_letter_code
_entity_poly.pdbx_strand_id
1 'polypeptide(L)'
;WGGSTDGNLNRVLVMQKRAIRIIAGLSPRQSCRDAFKNLNILMVTSIYILDTILYCVTKDPPKQSDVHEYNTRHAGNYVLPRHRTAMYERKPSYARVKMLNKLPNHLKAGGPVLMKRMLWRWLLDKAFYTLTEFYSWRNHTEQ
;
A
#
# COMPACT_ATOMS: atom_id res chain seq x y z
N TRP A 1 -10.09 -11.32 -3.48
CA TRP A 1 -9.61 -10.00 -3.00
C TRP A 1 -8.19 -9.82 -3.53
N GLY A 2 -7.92 -8.78 -4.32
CA GLY A 2 -6.68 -8.72 -5.12
C GLY A 2 -6.75 -7.84 -6.38
N GLY A 3 -7.96 -7.38 -6.73
CA GLY A 3 -8.23 -6.50 -7.87
C GLY A 3 -9.71 -6.08 -7.90
N SER A 4 -10.32 -5.95 -6.72
CA SER A 4 -11.72 -5.52 -6.61
C SER A 4 -11.87 -4.09 -7.10
N THR A 5 -13.04 -3.73 -7.61
CA THR A 5 -13.29 -2.38 -8.12
C THR A 5 -13.22 -1.35 -7.00
N ASP A 6 -12.87 -0.11 -7.35
CA ASP A 6 -12.84 1.01 -6.41
C ASP A 6 -14.20 1.19 -5.70
N GLY A 7 -15.31 0.85 -6.39
CA GLY A 7 -16.65 0.87 -5.79
C GLY A 7 -16.80 -0.08 -4.60
N ASN A 8 -16.27 -1.30 -4.70
CA ASN A 8 -16.34 -2.27 -3.61
C ASN A 8 -15.47 -1.84 -2.42
N LEU A 9 -14.25 -1.34 -2.67
CA LEU A 9 -13.38 -0.81 -1.63
C LEU A 9 -14.01 0.41 -0.95
N ASN A 10 -14.60 1.33 -1.73
CA ASN A 10 -15.29 2.50 -1.20
C ASN A 10 -16.48 2.11 -0.32
N ARG A 11 -17.27 1.11 -0.71
CA ARG A 11 -18.41 0.64 0.10
C ARG A 11 -17.93 0.15 1.47
N VAL A 12 -16.85 -0.63 1.52
CA VAL A 12 -16.27 -1.11 2.79
C VAL A 12 -15.68 0.05 3.59
N LEU A 13 -14.95 0.97 2.95
CA LEU A 13 -14.38 2.15 3.60
C LEU A 13 -15.45 3.04 4.20
N VAL A 14 -16.59 3.24 3.52
CA VAL A 14 -17.73 4.01 4.05
C VAL A 14 -18.30 3.35 5.30
N MET A 15 -18.48 2.03 5.30
CA MET A 15 -18.95 1.30 6.50
C MET A 15 -17.95 1.44 7.65
N GLN A 16 -16.65 1.26 7.37
CA GLN A 16 -15.59 1.41 8.36
C GLN A 16 -15.56 2.84 8.93
N LYS A 17 -15.66 3.87 8.08
CA LYS A 17 -15.72 5.28 8.51
C LYS A 17 -16.92 5.58 9.39
N ARG A 18 -18.09 4.98 9.11
CA ARG A 18 -19.29 5.12 9.97
C ARG A 18 -19.03 4.56 11.37
N ALA A 19 -18.46 3.35 11.46
CA ALA A 19 -18.12 2.75 12.75
C ALA A 19 -17.11 3.60 13.54
N ILE A 20 -16.03 4.05 12.89
CA ILE A 20 -15.03 4.92 13.53
C ILE A 20 -15.63 6.25 13.97
N ARG A 21 -16.57 6.81 13.21
CA ARG A 21 -17.28 8.04 13.57
C ARG A 21 -18.03 7.90 14.88
N ILE A 22 -18.73 6.79 15.07
CA ILE A 22 -19.51 6.49 16.27
C ILE A 22 -18.55 6.30 17.45
N ILE A 23 -17.50 5.49 17.28
CA ILE A 23 -16.51 5.20 18.33
C ILE A 23 -15.82 6.48 18.81
N ALA A 24 -15.44 7.37 17.89
CA ALA A 24 -14.70 8.60 18.21
C ALA A 24 -15.59 9.84 18.41
N GLY A 25 -16.92 9.70 18.39
CA GLY A 25 -17.85 10.83 18.59
C GLY A 25 -17.72 11.96 17.56
N LEU A 26 -17.32 11.66 16.32
CA LEU A 26 -17.02 12.70 15.32
C LEU A 26 -18.29 13.25 14.65
N SER A 27 -18.26 14.53 14.29
CA SER A 27 -19.37 15.14 13.56
C SER A 27 -19.52 14.59 12.13
N PRO A 28 -20.69 14.71 11.47
CA PRO A 28 -20.92 14.18 10.12
C PRO A 28 -19.99 14.72 9.03
N ARG A 29 -19.32 15.86 9.24
CA ARG A 29 -18.38 16.47 8.28
C ARG A 29 -16.90 16.34 8.67
N GLN A 30 -16.59 15.97 9.91
CA GLN A 30 -15.21 15.84 10.40
C GLN A 30 -14.42 14.71 9.70
N SER A 31 -13.13 14.91 9.45
CA SER A 31 -12.31 13.83 8.88
C SER A 31 -12.18 12.66 9.87
N CYS A 32 -12.26 11.43 9.37
CA CYS A 32 -11.97 10.24 10.18
C CYS A 32 -10.48 9.91 10.23
N ARG A 33 -9.61 10.55 9.42
CA ARG A 33 -8.20 10.15 9.28
C ARG A 33 -7.47 10.15 10.62
N ASP A 34 -7.63 11.20 11.42
CA ASP A 34 -6.97 11.29 12.73
C ASP A 34 -7.56 10.28 13.74
N ALA A 35 -8.86 10.02 13.69
CA ALA A 35 -9.47 9.00 14.52
C ALA A 35 -8.94 7.60 14.20
N PHE A 36 -8.71 7.27 12.92
CA PHE A 36 -8.05 6.01 12.56
C PHE A 36 -6.65 5.91 13.18
N LYS A 37 -5.85 6.98 13.13
CA LYS A 37 -4.52 7.04 13.75
C LYS A 37 -4.58 6.86 15.26
N ASN A 38 -5.42 7.66 15.93
CA ASN A 38 -5.55 7.66 17.38
C ASN A 38 -6.05 6.32 17.92
N LEU A 39 -6.97 5.67 17.19
CA LEU A 39 -7.48 4.34 17.52
C LEU A 39 -6.54 3.21 17.10
N ASN A 40 -5.41 3.49 16.42
CA ASN A 40 -4.51 2.48 15.88
C ASN A 40 -5.21 1.48 14.93
N ILE A 41 -6.19 1.95 14.14
CA ILE A 41 -6.94 1.13 13.19
C ILE A 41 -6.51 1.47 11.76
N LEU A 42 -6.11 0.45 11.00
CA LEU A 42 -5.86 0.62 9.57
C LEU A 42 -7.17 0.67 8.78
N MET A 43 -7.19 1.52 7.76
CA MET A 43 -8.27 1.57 6.78
C MET A 43 -8.20 0.37 5.85
N VAL A 44 -9.35 -0.05 5.29
CA VAL A 44 -9.43 -1.20 4.37
C VAL A 44 -8.41 -1.13 3.21
N THR A 45 -8.21 0.07 2.64
CA THR A 45 -7.23 0.30 1.57
C THR A 45 -5.80 0.03 2.05
N SER A 46 -5.47 0.48 3.26
CA SER A 46 -4.15 0.25 3.87
C SER A 46 -3.95 -1.22 4.26
N ILE A 47 -4.99 -1.91 4.75
CA ILE A 47 -4.95 -3.35 5.01
C ILE A 47 -4.65 -4.11 3.72
N TYR A 48 -5.33 -3.76 2.63
CA TYR A 48 -5.09 -4.37 1.32
C TYR A 48 -3.66 -4.15 0.83
N ILE A 49 -3.12 -2.93 0.95
CA ILE A 49 -1.72 -2.64 0.57
C ILE A 49 -0.75 -3.47 1.42
N LEU A 50 -0.93 -3.48 2.74
CA LEU A 50 -0.09 -4.23 3.68
C LEU A 50 -0.05 -5.72 3.32
N ASP A 51 -1.22 -6.35 3.18
CA ASP A 51 -1.34 -7.78 2.90
C ASP A 51 -0.74 -8.15 1.53
N THR A 52 -1.03 -7.34 0.52
CA THR A 52 -0.50 -7.54 -0.84
C THR A 52 1.03 -7.48 -0.86
N ILE A 53 1.62 -6.54 -0.11
CA ILE A 53 3.08 -6.40 -0.02
C ILE A 53 3.71 -7.54 0.78
N LEU A 54 3.13 -7.94 1.91
CA LEU A 54 3.65 -9.04 2.71
C LEU A 54 3.59 -10.37 1.95
N TYR A 55 2.53 -10.60 1.18
CA TYR A 55 2.45 -11.74 0.27
C TYR A 55 3.53 -11.71 -0.82
N CYS A 56 3.99 -10.53 -1.23
CA CYS A 56 5.12 -10.40 -2.15
C CYS A 56 6.42 -10.88 -1.49
N VAL A 57 6.73 -10.33 -0.32
CA VAL A 57 8.01 -10.55 0.38
C VAL A 57 8.19 -12.02 0.78
N THR A 58 7.11 -12.70 1.14
CA THR A 58 7.12 -14.15 1.45
C THR A 58 7.44 -15.03 0.24
N LYS A 59 7.36 -14.50 -0.99
CA LYS A 59 7.63 -15.22 -2.24
C LYS A 59 8.96 -14.84 -2.88
N ASP A 60 9.77 -14.04 -2.19
CA ASP A 60 11.12 -13.57 -2.59
C ASP A 60 11.27 -13.28 -4.11
N PRO A 61 10.58 -12.23 -4.61
CA PRO A 61 10.63 -11.90 -6.03
C PRO A 61 12.02 -11.40 -6.44
N PRO A 62 12.47 -11.70 -7.68
CA PRO A 62 13.78 -11.27 -8.16
C PRO A 62 13.89 -9.74 -8.21
N LYS A 63 15.07 -9.24 -7.85
CA LYS A 63 15.43 -7.83 -7.96
C LYS A 63 16.04 -7.55 -9.33
N GLN A 64 15.98 -6.29 -9.76
CA GLN A 64 16.59 -5.87 -11.02
C GLN A 64 18.11 -6.08 -11.03
N SER A 65 18.76 -6.02 -9.86
CA SER A 65 20.16 -6.38 -9.65
C SER A 65 20.49 -7.84 -10.00
N ASP A 66 19.51 -8.74 -9.88
CA ASP A 66 19.73 -10.18 -10.10
C ASP A 66 19.67 -10.52 -11.60
N VAL A 67 19.18 -9.58 -12.42
CA VAL A 67 18.95 -9.76 -13.87
C VAL A 67 20.04 -9.07 -14.70
N HIS A 68 20.70 -8.05 -14.17
CA HIS A 68 21.71 -7.28 -14.89
C HIS A 68 22.99 -7.12 -14.06
N GLU A 69 24.15 -7.41 -14.67
CA GLU A 69 25.47 -7.28 -14.04
C GLU A 69 25.87 -5.83 -13.73
N TYR A 70 25.17 -4.84 -14.28
CA TYR A 70 25.46 -3.42 -14.07
C TYR A 70 24.34 -2.70 -13.30
N ASN A 71 24.74 -1.79 -12.40
CA ASN A 71 23.83 -1.03 -11.57
C ASN A 71 23.00 -0.04 -12.40
N THR A 72 21.74 -0.38 -12.67
CA THR A 72 20.78 0.55 -13.26
C THR A 72 20.23 1.54 -12.22
N ARG A 73 19.72 2.70 -12.66
CA ARG A 73 19.07 3.72 -11.80
C ARG A 73 17.92 3.17 -10.94
N HIS A 74 17.42 1.99 -11.27
CA HIS A 74 16.35 1.27 -10.58
C HIS A 74 16.79 -0.10 -10.04
N ALA A 75 18.10 -0.33 -9.84
CA ALA A 75 18.65 -1.62 -9.41
C ALA A 75 18.01 -2.17 -8.12
N GLY A 76 17.62 -1.28 -7.19
CA GLY A 76 16.92 -1.65 -5.94
C GLY A 76 15.41 -1.93 -6.09
N ASN A 77 14.86 -1.86 -7.30
CA ASN A 77 13.47 -2.23 -7.57
C ASN A 77 13.35 -3.70 -7.94
N TYR A 78 12.19 -4.28 -7.65
CA TYR A 78 11.81 -5.62 -8.05
C TYR A 78 11.37 -5.65 -9.52
N VAL A 79 11.68 -6.75 -10.21
CA VAL A 79 11.40 -6.92 -11.63
C VAL A 79 9.89 -7.00 -11.84
N LEU A 80 9.34 -6.04 -12.60
CA LEU A 80 7.95 -6.09 -13.04
C LEU A 80 7.84 -6.92 -14.33
N PRO A 81 6.96 -7.93 -14.40
CA PRO A 81 6.72 -8.65 -15.65
C PRO A 81 6.26 -7.70 -16.75
N ARG A 82 6.86 -7.80 -17.94
CA ARG A 82 6.43 -7.03 -19.12
C ARG A 82 5.03 -7.51 -19.54
N HIS A 83 4.11 -6.57 -19.76
CA HIS A 83 2.74 -6.88 -20.18
C HIS A 83 2.23 -5.83 -21.17
N ARG A 84 1.07 -6.10 -21.77
CA ARG A 84 0.45 -5.26 -22.82
C ARG A 84 -0.92 -4.70 -22.44
N THR A 85 -1.51 -5.13 -21.32
CA THR A 85 -2.90 -4.81 -20.97
C THR A 85 -3.04 -4.30 -19.55
N ALA A 86 -3.87 -3.27 -19.35
CA ALA A 86 -4.19 -2.74 -18.02
C ALA A 86 -4.81 -3.80 -17.09
N MET A 87 -5.51 -4.79 -17.66
CA MET A 87 -6.04 -5.92 -16.89
C MET A 87 -4.91 -6.77 -16.27
N TYR A 88 -3.77 -6.92 -16.95
CA TYR A 88 -2.62 -7.64 -16.40
C TYR A 88 -2.08 -6.92 -15.16
N GLU A 89 -2.15 -5.59 -15.11
CA GLU A 89 -1.71 -4.83 -13.94
C GLU A 89 -2.53 -5.11 -12.68
N ARG A 90 -3.77 -5.56 -12.83
CA ARG A 90 -4.64 -5.94 -11.72
C ARG A 90 -4.31 -7.32 -11.17
N LYS A 91 -3.49 -8.13 -11.85
CA LYS A 91 -3.09 -9.44 -11.33
C LYS A 91 -2.34 -9.25 -10.01
N PRO A 92 -2.65 -10.05 -8.97
CA PRO A 92 -1.96 -9.95 -7.68
C PRO A 92 -0.44 -10.02 -7.82
N SER A 93 0.06 -10.84 -8.76
CA SER A 93 1.50 -10.97 -9.05
C SER A 93 2.16 -9.68 -9.53
N TYR A 94 1.45 -8.85 -10.28
CA TYR A 94 1.94 -7.56 -10.75
C TYR A 94 1.69 -6.44 -9.73
N ALA A 95 0.45 -6.35 -9.22
CA ALA A 95 0.04 -5.34 -8.26
C ALA A 95 0.96 -5.33 -7.02
N ARG A 96 1.32 -6.51 -6.50
CA ARG A 96 2.21 -6.64 -5.34
C ARG A 96 3.61 -6.08 -5.56
N VAL A 97 4.20 -6.36 -6.72
CA VAL A 97 5.54 -5.87 -7.08
C VAL A 97 5.49 -4.37 -7.34
N LYS A 98 4.41 -3.88 -7.99
CA LYS A 98 4.18 -2.46 -8.24
C LYS A 98 4.06 -1.67 -6.94
N MET A 99 3.29 -2.17 -5.97
CA MET A 99 3.14 -1.56 -4.65
C MET A 99 4.46 -1.56 -3.87
N LEU A 100 5.15 -2.69 -3.87
CA LEU A 100 6.44 -2.83 -3.21
C LEU A 100 7.46 -1.81 -3.75
N ASN A 101 7.54 -1.66 -5.07
CA ASN A 101 8.44 -0.68 -5.71
C ASN A 101 8.15 0.77 -5.31
N LYS A 102 6.89 1.09 -4.97
CA LYS A 102 6.48 2.43 -4.53
C LYS A 102 6.83 2.75 -3.08
N LEU A 103 7.18 1.78 -2.25
CA LEU A 103 7.56 2.04 -0.86
C LEU A 103 8.83 2.92 -0.76
N PRO A 104 8.95 3.72 0.32
CA PRO A 104 10.23 4.30 0.72
C PRO A 104 11.30 3.22 0.92
N ASN A 105 12.56 3.53 0.62
CA ASN A 105 13.66 2.56 0.73
C ASN A 105 13.86 2.05 2.16
N HIS A 106 13.68 2.90 3.18
CA HIS A 106 13.81 2.49 4.58
C HIS A 106 12.76 1.44 5.00
N LEU A 107 11.59 1.37 4.34
CA LEU A 107 10.58 0.33 4.61
C LEU A 107 10.92 -1.01 3.94
N LYS A 108 11.79 -0.99 2.93
CA LYS A 108 12.27 -2.19 2.24
C LYS A 108 13.48 -2.81 2.95
N ALA A 109 14.04 -2.13 3.94
CA ALA A 109 15.20 -2.59 4.70
C ALA A 109 14.77 -3.53 5.84
N GLY A 110 15.41 -4.69 5.94
CA GLY A 110 15.21 -5.64 7.02
C GLY A 110 14.31 -6.84 6.69
N GLY A 111 14.16 -7.75 7.65
CA GLY A 111 13.38 -8.98 7.48
C GLY A 111 11.86 -8.77 7.49
N PRO A 112 11.07 -9.79 7.12
CA PRO A 112 9.60 -9.69 6.96
C PRO A 112 8.86 -9.15 8.20
N VAL A 113 9.32 -9.51 9.40
CA VAL A 113 8.71 -9.08 10.67
C VAL A 113 8.93 -7.58 10.91
N LEU A 114 10.16 -7.09 10.67
CA LEU A 114 10.47 -5.67 10.82
C LEU A 114 9.73 -4.85 9.77
N MET A 115 9.75 -5.31 8.51
CA MET A 115 9.04 -4.69 7.40
C MET A 115 7.53 -4.59 7.67
N LYS A 116 6.87 -5.66 8.15
CA LYS A 116 5.45 -5.64 8.53
C LYS A 116 5.15 -4.51 9.52
N ARG A 117 5.96 -4.39 10.57
CA ARG A 117 5.77 -3.39 11.62
C ARG A 117 5.99 -1.96 11.10
N MET A 118 7.07 -1.73 10.35
CA MET A 118 7.38 -0.42 9.79
C MET A 118 6.34 0.00 8.75
N LEU A 119 5.93 -0.92 7.88
CA LEU A 119 4.90 -0.68 6.87
C LEU A 119 3.54 -0.42 7.50
N TRP A 120 3.15 -1.16 8.54
CA TRP A 120 1.92 -0.92 9.28
C TRP A 120 1.88 0.50 9.88
N ARG A 121 2.97 0.92 10.54
CA ARG A 121 3.09 2.27 11.12
C ARG A 121 3.03 3.36 10.06
N TRP A 122 3.74 3.17 8.95
CA TRP A 122 3.75 4.12 7.85
C TRP A 122 2.39 4.24 7.16
N LEU A 123 1.69 3.13 6.95
CA LEU A 123 0.34 3.13 6.39
C LEU A 123 -0.69 3.76 7.33
N LEU A 124 -0.56 3.53 8.64
CA LEU A 124 -1.41 4.16 9.65
C LEU A 124 -1.22 5.68 9.61
N ASP A 125 0.02 6.16 9.59
CA ASP A 125 0.30 7.59 9.55
C ASP A 125 -0.12 8.25 8.22
N LYS A 126 0.12 7.61 7.07
CA LYS A 126 -0.33 8.18 5.80
C LYS A 126 -1.84 8.13 5.62
N ALA A 127 -2.51 7.19 6.28
CA ALA A 127 -3.96 7.16 6.39
C ALA A 127 -4.67 7.14 5.02
N PHE A 128 -4.19 6.32 4.06
CA PHE A 128 -4.67 6.30 2.67
C PHE A 128 -6.13 5.81 2.53
N TYR A 129 -7.00 6.63 1.95
CA TYR A 129 -8.37 6.28 1.59
C TYR A 129 -8.44 5.54 0.25
N THR A 130 -7.57 5.86 -0.70
CA THR A 130 -7.58 5.24 -2.03
C THR A 130 -6.22 4.69 -2.44
N LEU A 131 -6.22 3.75 -3.38
CA LEU A 131 -4.98 3.26 -3.99
C LEU A 131 -4.28 4.36 -4.78
N THR A 132 -5.03 5.31 -5.36
CA THR A 132 -4.47 6.46 -6.06
C THR A 132 -3.64 7.33 -5.11
N GLU A 133 -4.16 7.65 -3.93
CA GLU A 133 -3.41 8.38 -2.89
C GLU A 133 -2.11 7.65 -2.51
N PHE A 134 -2.15 6.32 -2.42
CA PHE A 134 -0.94 5.54 -2.23
C PHE A 134 0.01 5.67 -3.43
N TYR A 135 -0.43 5.47 -4.67
CA TYR A 135 0.48 5.53 -5.83
C TYR A 135 1.10 6.92 -6.08
N SER A 136 0.44 7.99 -5.64
CA SER A 136 0.88 9.39 -5.73
C SER A 136 1.57 9.91 -4.47
N TRP A 137 1.82 9.08 -3.44
CA TRP A 137 2.27 9.57 -2.12
C TRP A 137 3.57 10.39 -2.16
N ARG A 138 4.47 10.12 -3.12
CA ARG A 138 5.73 10.85 -3.29
C ARG A 138 5.57 12.25 -3.89
N ASN A 139 4.51 12.48 -4.65
CA ASN A 139 4.27 13.75 -5.32
C ASN A 139 3.81 14.84 -4.34
N HIS A 140 3.39 14.45 -3.12
CA HIS A 140 2.95 15.35 -2.05
C HIS A 140 4.04 15.69 -1.03
N THR A 141 5.27 15.20 -1.23
CA THR A 141 6.42 15.46 -0.33
C THR A 141 7.41 16.50 -0.87
N GLU A 142 7.11 17.14 -2.01
CA GLU A 142 7.95 18.17 -2.65
C GLU A 142 7.31 19.58 -2.61
N GLN A 143 6.45 19.87 -1.64
CA GLN A 143 5.97 21.23 -1.34
C GLN A 143 6.23 21.57 0.13
#